data_AF-A0A382VHE4-F1
#
_entry.id   AF-A0A382VHE4-F1
#
_cell.length_a   1.000
_cell.length_b   1.000
_cell.length_c   1.000
_cell.angle_alpha   90.00
_cell.angle_beta   90.00
_cell.angle_gamma   90.00
#
_symmetry.space_group_name_H-M   'P 1'
#
loop_
_entity.id
_entity.type
_entity.pdbx_description
1 polymer ?
#
loop_
_entity_poly.entity_id
_entity_poly.type
_entity_poly.pdbx_seq_one_letter_code
_entity_poly.pdbx_strand_id
1 'polypeptide(L)'
;MTLSLHQEALEVTDALEAQELFFRNGWTDGLPVVPPTDYKIEAMLSAVPMDPQTIIGSIPERGSTFSLEVVAVNSVMAGCLPEYFPVIVAAVSAICDPDFGLHGPSSSTHGPAILIIVNGPVAHAIGLNHGQNLFGSGNRANACIGRAVRLLLLNAGGVREFDRSTLGHGGKYSYCIAENEKTDWKPLHVQKGFESNVSTVTVFAGEAPNQSQNHTALKAESILLTLADRMSALGT
;
A
#
# COMPACT_ATOMS: atom_id res chain seq x y z
N MET A 1 26.67 -11.81 7.48
CA MET A 1 26.97 -11.50 6.07
C MET A 1 26.63 -10.03 5.90
N THR A 2 27.60 -9.18 5.55
CA THR A 2 27.33 -7.76 5.34
C THR A 2 26.44 -7.63 4.10
N LEU A 3 25.26 -7.02 4.25
CA LEU A 3 24.35 -6.80 3.12
C LEU A 3 25.01 -5.78 2.17
N SER A 4 25.04 -6.06 0.87
CA SER A 4 25.54 -5.11 -0.13
C SER A 4 24.36 -4.27 -0.61
N LEU A 5 24.35 -3.00 -0.23
CA LEU A 5 23.42 -2.00 -0.74
C LEU A 5 23.99 -1.41 -2.04
N HIS A 6 23.15 -1.26 -3.05
CA HIS A 6 23.51 -0.70 -4.36
C HIS A 6 22.91 0.69 -4.60
N GLN A 7 22.03 1.18 -3.73
CA GLN A 7 21.54 2.56 -3.83
C GLN A 7 22.66 3.56 -3.48
N GLU A 8 22.65 4.72 -4.15
CA GLU A 8 23.58 5.81 -3.88
C GLU A 8 23.35 6.39 -2.48
N ALA A 9 24.42 6.50 -1.69
CA ALA A 9 24.40 7.16 -0.40
C ALA A 9 24.67 8.67 -0.57
N LEU A 10 23.81 9.49 0.05
CA LEU A 10 23.92 10.94 0.04
C LEU A 10 24.16 11.45 1.46
N GLU A 11 25.23 12.22 1.63
CA GLU A 11 25.56 12.87 2.89
C GLU A 11 24.83 14.21 3.02
N VAL A 12 24.24 14.46 4.19
CA VAL A 12 23.51 15.69 4.51
C VAL A 12 23.88 16.15 5.92
N THR A 13 23.71 17.44 6.21
CA THR A 13 24.17 18.04 7.47
C THR A 13 23.38 17.54 8.68
N ASP A 14 22.08 17.34 8.52
CA ASP A 14 21.18 16.90 9.58
C ASP A 14 19.87 16.33 9.02
N ALA A 15 18.97 15.92 9.92
CA ALA A 15 17.70 15.31 9.57
C ALA A 15 16.70 16.28 8.90
N LEU A 16 16.79 17.59 9.17
CA LEU A 16 15.93 18.59 8.53
C LEU A 16 16.39 18.82 7.09
N GLU A 17 17.70 18.97 6.88
CA GLU A 17 18.24 19.07 5.53
C GLU A 17 17.97 17.80 4.71
N ALA A 18 17.98 16.63 5.34
CA ALA A 18 17.51 15.40 4.71
C ALA A 18 16.07 15.54 4.20
N GLN A 19 15.14 16.06 5.00
CA GLN A 19 13.75 16.29 4.56
C GLN A 19 13.69 17.21 3.35
N GLU A 20 14.38 18.36 3.41
CA GLU A 20 14.38 19.33 2.33
C GLU A 20 15.00 18.75 1.06
N LEU A 21 16.04 17.92 1.17
CA LEU A 21 16.60 17.19 0.03
C LEU A 21 15.55 16.26 -0.61
N PHE A 22 14.81 15.48 0.19
CA PHE A 22 13.73 14.63 -0.34
C PHE A 22 12.64 15.45 -1.02
N PHE A 23 12.27 16.62 -0.48
CA PHE A 23 11.30 17.50 -1.15
C PHE A 23 11.84 18.12 -2.45
N ARG A 24 13.08 18.62 -2.47
CA ARG A 24 13.70 19.25 -3.65
C ARG A 24 13.86 18.27 -4.82
N ASN A 25 14.22 17.03 -4.52
CA ASN A 25 14.28 15.97 -5.54
C ASN A 25 12.90 15.37 -5.85
N GLY A 26 11.87 15.83 -5.15
CA GLY A 26 10.52 15.33 -5.26
C GLY A 26 10.47 13.84 -5.01
N TRP A 27 11.12 13.31 -3.97
CA TRP A 27 11.13 11.88 -3.58
C TRP A 27 10.10 11.55 -2.49
N THR A 28 9.24 12.51 -2.16
CA THR A 28 8.13 12.34 -1.22
C THR A 28 6.79 12.28 -1.95
N ASP A 29 5.77 11.90 -1.22
CA ASP A 29 4.36 12.00 -1.58
C ASP A 29 3.74 13.35 -1.16
N GLY A 30 4.57 14.35 -0.80
CA GLY A 30 4.12 15.61 -0.23
C GLY A 30 4.09 15.63 1.30
N LEU A 31 4.37 14.49 1.96
CA LEU A 31 4.55 14.41 3.41
C LEU A 31 6.03 14.17 3.76
N PRO A 32 6.49 14.55 4.97
CA PRO A 32 7.82 14.20 5.45
C PRO A 32 8.06 12.68 5.43
N VAL A 33 9.30 12.27 5.18
CA VAL A 33 9.70 10.86 5.09
C VAL A 33 10.72 10.53 6.17
N VAL A 34 10.83 9.28 6.59
CA VAL A 34 11.94 8.88 7.46
C VAL A 34 13.19 8.66 6.59
N PRO A 35 14.34 9.29 6.88
CA PRO A 35 15.56 9.07 6.11
C PRO A 35 15.95 7.58 6.13
N PRO A 36 16.10 6.94 4.95
CA PRO A 36 16.43 5.53 4.81
C PRO A 36 17.94 5.33 4.98
N THR A 37 18.42 5.43 6.21
CA THR A 37 19.81 5.14 6.58
C THR A 37 20.08 3.64 6.51
N ASP A 38 21.32 3.24 6.22
CA ASP A 38 21.76 1.84 6.05
C ASP A 38 21.19 0.90 7.11
N TYR A 39 21.38 1.20 8.40
CA TYR A 39 20.92 0.33 9.48
C TYR A 39 19.38 0.10 9.50
N LYS A 40 18.59 1.05 9.00
CA LYS A 40 17.12 0.90 8.89
C LYS A 40 16.75 0.05 7.69
N ILE A 41 17.48 0.21 6.57
CA ILE A 41 17.31 -0.61 5.38
C ILE A 41 17.70 -2.06 5.71
N GLU A 42 18.83 -2.27 6.37
CA GLU A 42 19.29 -3.59 6.83
C GLU A 42 18.29 -4.25 7.77
N ALA A 43 17.68 -3.49 8.70
CA ALA A 43 16.64 -4.00 9.58
C ALA A 43 15.40 -4.48 8.81
N MET A 44 14.99 -3.77 7.74
CA MET A 44 13.91 -4.21 6.86
C MET A 44 14.30 -5.48 6.10
N LEU A 45 15.47 -5.48 5.46
CA LEU A 45 15.96 -6.62 4.69
C LEU A 45 16.09 -7.88 5.55
N SER A 46 16.45 -7.74 6.82
CA SER A 46 16.55 -8.85 7.77
C SER A 46 15.19 -9.46 8.15
N ALA A 47 14.07 -8.81 7.85
CA ALA A 47 12.72 -9.32 8.14
C ALA A 47 12.25 -10.39 7.14
N VAL A 48 12.97 -10.58 6.02
CA VAL A 48 12.66 -11.60 5.01
C VAL A 48 13.93 -12.35 4.60
N PRO A 49 13.88 -13.68 4.39
CA PRO A 49 15.06 -14.47 4.03
C PRO A 49 15.34 -14.42 2.51
N MET A 50 15.57 -13.22 1.98
CA MET A 50 15.76 -12.98 0.54
C MET A 50 16.99 -12.11 0.28
N ASP A 51 17.62 -12.28 -0.89
CA ASP A 51 18.74 -11.43 -1.30
C ASP A 51 18.25 -10.01 -1.63
N PRO A 52 18.94 -8.93 -1.20
CA PRO A 52 18.54 -7.54 -1.47
C PRO A 52 18.34 -7.21 -2.95
N GLN A 53 19.02 -7.93 -3.85
CA GLN A 53 18.91 -7.75 -5.30
C GLN A 53 17.82 -8.60 -5.94
N THR A 54 17.09 -9.39 -5.15
CA THR A 54 15.94 -10.15 -5.65
C THR A 54 14.89 -9.20 -6.19
N ILE A 55 14.51 -9.38 -7.45
CA ILE A 55 13.44 -8.60 -8.09
C ILE A 55 12.09 -9.12 -7.59
N ILE A 56 11.37 -8.26 -6.88
CA ILE A 56 10.04 -8.55 -6.33
C ILE A 56 8.94 -8.29 -7.37
N GLY A 57 9.19 -7.36 -8.29
CA GLY A 57 8.24 -7.02 -9.33
C GLY A 57 8.79 -6.04 -10.36
N SER A 58 7.99 -5.73 -11.37
CA SER A 58 8.33 -4.77 -12.43
C SER A 58 7.07 -4.12 -13.01
N ILE A 59 7.27 -3.06 -13.79
CA ILE A 59 6.27 -2.49 -14.70
C ILE A 59 6.90 -2.52 -16.10
N PRO A 60 6.68 -3.60 -16.88
CA PRO A 60 7.33 -3.79 -18.17
C PRO A 60 7.13 -2.61 -19.14
N GLU A 61 5.94 -2.01 -19.15
CA GLU A 61 5.59 -0.87 -20.00
C GLU A 61 6.43 0.38 -19.72
N ARG A 62 7.03 0.45 -18.53
CA ARG A 62 7.88 1.57 -18.09
C ARG A 62 9.36 1.19 -17.98
N GLY A 63 9.70 -0.07 -18.18
CA GLY A 63 11.05 -0.58 -17.92
C GLY A 63 11.48 -0.49 -16.44
N SER A 64 10.52 -0.33 -15.52
CA SER A 64 10.78 -0.20 -14.08
C SER A 64 10.90 -1.58 -13.44
N THR A 65 11.87 -1.76 -12.55
CA THR A 65 12.05 -2.97 -11.74
C THR A 65 12.17 -2.62 -10.27
N PHE A 66 11.66 -3.50 -9.41
CA PHE A 66 11.65 -3.32 -7.96
C PHE A 66 12.48 -4.43 -7.31
N SER A 67 13.74 -4.12 -6.97
CA SER A 67 14.53 -5.00 -6.11
C SER A 67 14.04 -4.93 -4.66
N LEU A 68 14.33 -5.96 -3.87
CA LEU A 68 13.99 -5.98 -2.46
C LEU A 68 14.60 -4.79 -1.69
N GLU A 69 15.83 -4.38 -2.04
CA GLU A 69 16.47 -3.19 -1.51
C GLU A 69 15.66 -1.92 -1.79
N VAL A 70 15.19 -1.72 -3.03
CA VAL A 70 14.36 -0.55 -3.39
C VAL A 70 13.04 -0.57 -2.63
N VAL A 71 12.43 -1.74 -2.44
CA VAL A 71 11.22 -1.90 -1.63
C VAL A 71 11.51 -1.56 -0.16
N ALA A 72 12.67 -1.97 0.39
CA ALA A 72 13.09 -1.66 1.75
C ALA A 72 13.30 -0.16 1.97
N VAL A 73 14.00 0.52 1.06
CA VAL A 73 14.22 1.97 1.10
C VAL A 73 12.89 2.73 1.20
N ASN A 74 11.94 2.43 0.31
CA ASN A 74 10.63 3.08 0.30
C ASN A 74 9.77 2.71 1.53
N SER A 75 9.94 1.51 2.07
CA SER A 75 9.29 1.08 3.32
C SER A 75 9.81 1.86 4.52
N VAL A 76 11.12 2.09 4.61
CA VAL A 76 11.70 2.95 5.65
C VAL A 76 11.16 4.37 5.48
N MET A 77 11.19 4.93 4.27
CA MET A 77 10.68 6.29 4.00
C MET A 77 9.23 6.49 4.47
N ALA A 78 8.38 5.47 4.31
CA ALA A 78 7.00 5.48 4.79
C ALA A 78 6.84 5.42 6.32
N GLY A 79 7.92 5.16 7.06
CA GLY A 79 7.91 4.99 8.52
C GLY A 79 7.51 3.59 8.99
N CYS A 80 7.63 2.58 8.11
CA CYS A 80 7.31 1.20 8.47
C CYS A 80 8.21 0.68 9.60
N LEU A 81 7.72 -0.34 10.29
CA LEU A 81 8.55 -1.21 11.11
C LEU A 81 8.93 -2.47 10.32
N PRO A 82 10.05 -3.16 10.66
CA PRO A 82 10.47 -4.40 9.99
C PRO A 82 9.38 -5.47 9.95
N GLU A 83 8.53 -5.57 10.98
CA GLU A 83 7.46 -6.58 11.03
C GLU A 83 6.39 -6.37 9.94
N TYR A 84 6.32 -5.17 9.35
CA TYR A 84 5.39 -4.85 8.26
C TYR A 84 5.95 -5.24 6.89
N PHE A 85 7.28 -5.39 6.80
CA PHE A 85 7.98 -5.56 5.54
C PHE A 85 7.53 -6.78 4.73
N PRO A 86 7.28 -7.97 5.33
CA PRO A 86 6.77 -9.12 4.58
C PRO A 86 5.43 -8.85 3.89
N VAL A 87 4.55 -8.05 4.51
CA VAL A 87 3.25 -7.66 3.91
C VAL A 87 3.47 -6.74 2.71
N ILE A 88 4.44 -5.82 2.80
CA ILE A 88 4.78 -4.91 1.70
C ILE A 88 5.38 -5.69 0.53
N VAL A 89 6.30 -6.62 0.78
CA VAL A 89 6.87 -7.49 -0.26
C VAL A 89 5.77 -8.29 -0.97
N ALA A 90 4.84 -8.88 -0.21
CA ALA A 90 3.69 -9.59 -0.78
C ALA A 90 2.77 -8.66 -1.60
N ALA A 91 2.50 -7.44 -1.10
CA ALA A 91 1.70 -6.45 -1.81
C ALA A 91 2.36 -6.00 -3.12
N VAL A 92 3.67 -5.75 -3.12
CA VAL A 92 4.44 -5.37 -4.32
C VAL A 92 4.44 -6.50 -5.34
N SER A 93 4.64 -7.74 -4.89
CA SER A 93 4.54 -8.91 -5.77
C SER A 93 3.14 -9.02 -6.38
N ALA A 94 2.09 -8.83 -5.58
CA ALA A 94 0.69 -8.93 -6.04
C ALA A 94 0.30 -7.83 -7.04
N ILE A 95 0.73 -6.57 -6.84
CA ILE A 95 0.46 -5.52 -7.83
C ILE A 95 1.26 -5.71 -9.12
N CYS A 96 2.42 -6.37 -9.07
CA CYS A 96 3.23 -6.65 -10.24
C CYS A 96 2.82 -7.94 -10.97
N ASP A 97 1.82 -8.65 -10.47
CA ASP A 97 1.23 -9.77 -11.19
C ASP A 97 0.61 -9.28 -12.51
N PRO A 98 0.91 -9.91 -13.66
CA PRO A 98 0.32 -9.55 -14.95
C PRO A 98 -1.21 -9.51 -14.93
N ASP A 99 -1.87 -10.36 -14.14
CA ASP A 99 -3.33 -10.41 -14.04
C ASP A 99 -3.91 -9.17 -13.33
N PHE A 100 -3.12 -8.48 -12.51
CA PHE A 100 -3.52 -7.20 -11.91
C PHE A 100 -3.42 -6.03 -12.90
N GLY A 101 -2.43 -6.06 -13.80
CA GLY A 101 -2.28 -5.06 -14.86
C GLY A 101 -1.96 -3.64 -14.37
N LEU A 102 -0.97 -3.48 -13.47
CA LEU A 102 -0.61 -2.24 -12.77
C LEU A 102 -0.44 -0.98 -13.64
N HIS A 103 -0.03 -1.12 -14.90
CA HIS A 103 0.07 0.02 -15.81
C HIS A 103 -1.26 0.79 -15.95
N GLY A 104 -2.39 0.09 -16.02
CA GLY A 104 -3.71 0.67 -16.14
C GLY A 104 -4.08 1.61 -14.98
N PRO A 105 -4.22 1.11 -13.74
CA PRO A 105 -4.62 1.93 -12.60
C PRO A 105 -3.62 3.03 -12.26
N SER A 106 -2.34 2.87 -12.63
CA SER A 106 -1.30 3.88 -12.38
C SER A 106 -1.07 4.88 -13.51
N SER A 107 -1.84 4.80 -14.62
CA SER A 107 -1.81 5.77 -15.73
C SER A 107 -3.19 6.31 -16.12
N SER A 108 -4.25 5.85 -15.45
CA SER A 108 -5.64 6.16 -15.78
C SER A 108 -6.05 7.60 -15.44
N THR A 109 -7.04 8.12 -16.17
CA THR A 109 -7.71 9.40 -15.87
C THR A 109 -8.75 9.32 -14.74
N HIS A 110 -9.18 8.12 -14.37
CA HIS A 110 -10.15 7.87 -13.30
C HIS A 110 -9.51 7.96 -11.89
N GLY A 111 -8.20 7.75 -11.81
CA GLY A 111 -7.42 7.93 -10.58
C GLY A 111 -7.68 6.98 -9.42
N PRO A 112 -7.72 5.66 -9.65
CA PRO A 112 -7.79 4.69 -8.56
C PRO A 112 -6.49 4.74 -7.71
N ALA A 113 -6.63 4.39 -6.44
CA ALA A 113 -5.52 4.01 -5.58
C ALA A 113 -5.41 2.48 -5.48
N ILE A 114 -4.25 2.00 -5.04
CA ILE A 114 -4.01 0.58 -4.80
C ILE A 114 -4.48 0.25 -3.39
N LEU A 115 -5.67 -0.34 -3.27
CA LEU A 115 -6.18 -0.89 -2.02
C LEU A 115 -5.48 -2.21 -1.71
N ILE A 116 -4.93 -2.31 -0.50
CA ILE A 116 -4.28 -3.49 0.05
C ILE A 116 -5.16 -4.04 1.17
N ILE A 117 -5.63 -5.27 1.03
CA ILE A 117 -6.44 -5.98 2.03
C ILE A 117 -5.60 -7.12 2.58
N VAL A 118 -5.34 -7.10 3.89
CA VAL A 118 -4.51 -8.08 4.57
C VAL A 118 -5.38 -9.03 5.37
N ASN A 119 -5.03 -10.31 5.30
CA ASN A 119 -5.74 -11.42 5.90
C ASN A 119 -4.81 -12.29 6.73
N GLY A 120 -5.41 -13.06 7.66
CA GLY A 120 -4.75 -14.09 8.43
C GLY A 120 -3.90 -13.58 9.60
N PRO A 121 -3.10 -14.46 10.22
CA PRO A 121 -2.41 -14.18 11.49
C PRO A 121 -1.54 -12.91 11.51
N VAL A 122 -0.93 -12.55 10.38
CA VAL A 122 -0.06 -11.36 10.29
C VAL A 122 -0.84 -10.07 10.60
N ALA A 123 -2.10 -9.98 10.18
CA ALA A 123 -2.92 -8.78 10.40
C ALA A 123 -3.07 -8.48 11.89
N HIS A 124 -3.27 -9.54 12.70
CA HIS A 124 -3.33 -9.42 14.16
C HIS A 124 -1.96 -9.17 14.77
N ALA A 125 -0.92 -9.87 14.30
CA ALA A 125 0.43 -9.77 14.85
C ALA A 125 1.00 -8.35 14.75
N ILE A 126 0.73 -7.65 13.64
CA ILE A 126 1.23 -6.28 13.41
C ILE A 126 0.23 -5.19 13.80
N GLY A 127 -0.94 -5.57 14.32
CA GLY A 127 -1.97 -4.65 14.79
C GLY A 127 -2.66 -3.86 13.69
N LEU A 128 -2.87 -4.44 12.50
CA LEU A 128 -3.64 -3.80 11.42
C LEU A 128 -5.10 -3.58 11.84
N ASN A 129 -5.61 -2.39 11.56
CA ASN A 129 -7.00 -2.03 11.79
C ASN A 129 -7.92 -2.65 10.73
N HIS A 130 -9.00 -3.25 11.21
CA HIS A 130 -10.11 -3.80 10.43
C HIS A 130 -11.48 -3.26 10.90
N GLY A 131 -11.50 -2.26 11.79
CA GLY A 131 -12.67 -1.81 12.51
C GLY A 131 -13.06 -0.36 12.23
N GLN A 132 -13.41 0.36 13.29
CA GLN A 132 -13.82 1.75 13.22
C GLN A 132 -12.73 2.64 12.63
N ASN A 133 -13.15 3.73 11.97
CA ASN A 133 -12.25 4.68 11.31
C ASN A 133 -11.28 3.98 10.33
N LEU A 134 -11.77 2.97 9.58
CA LEU A 134 -10.95 2.01 8.83
C LEU A 134 -9.92 2.66 7.89
N PHE A 135 -10.35 3.68 7.15
CA PHE A 135 -9.50 4.45 6.22
C PHE A 135 -9.07 5.81 6.80
N GLY A 136 -9.29 6.03 8.09
CA GLY A 136 -8.89 7.25 8.77
C GLY A 136 -7.50 7.17 9.38
N SER A 137 -7.12 8.24 10.08
CA SER A 137 -5.85 8.32 10.79
C SER A 137 -5.83 7.48 12.06
N GLY A 138 -4.63 7.17 12.56
CA GLY A 138 -4.42 6.65 13.92
C GLY A 138 -3.85 5.24 14.01
N ASN A 139 -3.84 4.45 12.93
CA ASN A 139 -3.15 3.16 12.90
C ASN A 139 -1.88 3.21 12.05
N ARG A 140 -0.72 2.98 12.69
CA ARG A 140 0.59 3.03 12.03
C ARG A 140 0.75 1.97 10.94
N ALA A 141 0.32 0.74 11.18
CA ALA A 141 0.48 -0.35 10.21
C ALA A 141 -0.30 -0.06 8.93
N ASN A 142 -1.58 0.31 9.04
CA ASN A 142 -2.40 0.69 7.88
C ASN A 142 -1.76 1.85 7.12
N ALA A 143 -1.43 2.94 7.84
CA ALA A 143 -0.89 4.15 7.24
C ALA A 143 0.44 3.90 6.52
N CYS A 144 1.40 3.24 7.19
CA CYS A 144 2.74 3.03 6.66
C CYS A 144 2.77 2.01 5.51
N ILE A 145 2.02 0.90 5.59
CA ILE A 145 2.02 -0.12 4.53
C ILE A 145 1.47 0.43 3.22
N GLY A 146 0.31 1.09 3.25
CA GLY A 146 -0.26 1.71 2.06
C GLY A 146 0.65 2.82 1.50
N ARG A 147 1.28 3.60 2.39
CA ARG A 147 2.21 4.66 1.98
C ARG A 147 3.51 4.13 1.41
N ALA A 148 4.04 3.01 1.90
CA ALA A 148 5.23 2.37 1.36
C ALA A 148 5.05 1.96 -0.10
N VAL A 149 3.92 1.33 -0.42
CA VAL A 149 3.58 0.97 -1.81
C VAL A 149 3.42 2.24 -2.66
N ARG A 150 2.78 3.29 -2.14
CA ARG A 150 2.68 4.56 -2.89
C ARG A 150 4.05 5.18 -3.16
N LEU A 151 4.93 5.27 -2.17
CA LEU A 151 6.27 5.85 -2.33
C LEU A 151 7.11 5.04 -3.32
N LEU A 152 7.04 3.70 -3.27
CA LEU A 152 7.70 2.84 -4.25
C LEU A 152 7.23 3.17 -5.68
N LEU A 153 5.92 3.28 -5.90
CA LEU A 153 5.38 3.61 -7.21
C LEU A 153 5.76 5.02 -7.68
N LEU A 154 5.87 5.99 -6.77
CA LEU A 154 6.33 7.34 -7.08
C LEU A 154 7.82 7.39 -7.41
N ASN A 155 8.66 6.70 -6.64
CA ASN A 155 10.12 6.82 -6.71
C ASN A 155 10.77 5.85 -7.71
N ALA A 156 10.19 4.66 -7.92
CA ALA A 156 10.71 3.64 -8.82
C ALA A 156 9.73 3.22 -9.92
N GLY A 157 8.42 3.42 -9.70
CA GLY A 157 7.37 2.98 -10.63
C GLY A 157 6.99 3.98 -11.72
N GLY A 158 7.57 5.19 -11.73
CA GLY A 158 7.26 6.23 -12.74
C GLY A 158 5.88 6.87 -12.58
N VAL A 159 5.20 6.72 -11.45
CA VAL A 159 3.84 7.26 -11.28
C VAL A 159 3.80 8.79 -11.39
N ARG A 160 4.89 9.51 -11.09
CA ARG A 160 4.92 10.97 -11.22
C ARG A 160 4.72 11.44 -12.66
N GLU A 161 5.25 10.69 -13.62
CA GLU A 161 5.23 11.02 -15.03
C GLU A 161 3.94 10.55 -15.72
N PHE A 162 3.36 9.46 -15.20
CA PHE A 162 2.27 8.73 -15.85
C PHE A 162 0.89 8.88 -15.17
N ASP A 163 0.79 9.31 -13.91
CA ASP A 163 -0.52 9.49 -13.25
C ASP A 163 -1.28 10.65 -13.90
N ARG A 164 -2.33 10.32 -14.68
CA ARG A 164 -3.18 11.27 -15.43
C ARG A 164 -4.56 11.46 -14.81
N SER A 165 -4.70 11.15 -13.53
CA SER A 165 -5.97 11.26 -12.83
C SER A 165 -6.57 12.65 -12.94
N THR A 166 -7.84 12.73 -13.35
CA THR A 166 -8.61 13.98 -13.35
C THR A 166 -8.82 14.47 -11.91
N LEU A 167 -9.14 13.53 -11.01
CA LEU A 167 -9.25 13.75 -9.58
C LEU A 167 -8.46 12.67 -8.84
N GLY A 168 -7.72 13.07 -7.82
CA GLY A 168 -7.13 12.15 -6.84
C GLY A 168 -8.02 12.02 -5.61
N HIS A 169 -7.72 11.03 -4.76
CA HIS A 169 -8.36 10.87 -3.46
C HIS A 169 -7.36 10.45 -2.39
N GLY A 170 -7.76 10.52 -1.11
CA GLY A 170 -6.87 10.27 0.03
C GLY A 170 -6.18 8.89 0.02
N GLY A 171 -6.77 7.89 -0.63
CA GLY A 171 -6.17 6.56 -0.80
C GLY A 171 -4.84 6.58 -1.58
N LYS A 172 -4.60 7.64 -2.37
CA LYS A 172 -3.32 7.85 -3.05
C LYS A 172 -2.17 8.25 -2.12
N TYR A 173 -2.42 8.52 -0.84
CA TYR A 173 -1.37 8.61 0.18
C TYR A 173 -1.16 7.27 0.88
N SER A 174 -2.24 6.59 1.24
CA SER A 174 -2.20 5.27 1.85
C SER A 174 -3.57 4.59 1.75
N TYR A 175 -3.59 3.31 1.37
CA TYR A 175 -4.83 2.54 1.24
C TYR A 175 -4.62 1.07 1.63
N CYS A 176 -4.52 0.81 2.93
CA CYS A 176 -4.30 -0.54 3.47
C CYS A 176 -5.21 -0.82 4.66
N ILE A 177 -5.81 -2.01 4.68
CA ILE A 177 -6.72 -2.48 5.74
C ILE A 177 -6.47 -3.95 6.04
N ALA A 178 -6.89 -4.39 7.24
CA ALA A 178 -7.15 -5.80 7.49
C ALA A 178 -8.62 -6.14 7.27
N GLU A 179 -8.91 -7.37 6.86
CA GLU A 179 -10.28 -7.89 6.91
C GLU A 179 -10.69 -8.19 8.36
N ASN A 180 -11.96 -7.93 8.69
CA ASN A 180 -12.54 -8.43 9.94
C ASN A 180 -12.97 -9.90 9.78
N GLU A 181 -12.13 -10.81 10.25
CA GLU A 181 -12.39 -12.25 10.14
C GLU A 181 -13.36 -12.79 11.21
N LYS A 182 -13.86 -11.92 12.12
CA LYS A 182 -14.83 -12.26 13.18
C LYS A 182 -16.28 -11.99 12.76
N THR A 183 -16.62 -12.29 11.52
CA THR A 183 -17.99 -12.14 10.99
C THR A 183 -18.57 -13.51 10.64
N ASP A 184 -19.86 -13.56 10.30
CA ASP A 184 -20.50 -14.80 9.83
C ASP A 184 -20.03 -15.24 8.44
N TRP A 185 -19.24 -14.39 7.76
CA TRP A 185 -18.74 -14.63 6.41
C TRP A 185 -17.40 -15.35 6.49
N LYS A 186 -17.16 -16.26 5.55
CA LYS A 186 -15.83 -16.84 5.39
C LYS A 186 -14.84 -15.71 5.07
N PRO A 187 -13.65 -15.65 5.69
CA PRO A 187 -12.63 -14.67 5.34
C PRO A 187 -12.30 -14.71 3.84
N LEU A 188 -12.00 -13.56 3.24
CA LEU A 188 -11.68 -13.39 1.82
C LEU A 188 -10.60 -14.37 1.35
N HIS A 189 -9.51 -14.51 2.09
CA HIS A 189 -8.43 -15.44 1.75
C HIS A 189 -8.90 -16.90 1.71
N VAL A 190 -9.79 -17.30 2.63
CA VAL A 190 -10.41 -18.64 2.63
C VAL A 190 -11.35 -18.80 1.44
N GLN A 191 -12.13 -17.77 1.08
CA GLN A 191 -12.95 -17.79 -0.14
C GLN A 191 -12.11 -17.92 -1.41
N LYS A 192 -10.85 -17.43 -1.39
CA LYS A 192 -9.88 -17.58 -2.48
C LYS A 192 -9.11 -18.89 -2.44
N GLY A 193 -9.40 -19.79 -1.51
CA GLY A 193 -8.84 -21.13 -1.44
C GLY A 193 -7.59 -21.29 -0.56
N PHE A 194 -7.20 -20.25 0.18
CA PHE A 194 -6.12 -20.34 1.15
C PHE A 194 -6.60 -20.91 2.50
N GLU A 195 -5.69 -21.53 3.24
CA GLU A 195 -5.99 -22.01 4.59
C GLU A 195 -6.11 -20.85 5.59
N SER A 196 -6.97 -20.99 6.60
CA SER A 196 -7.26 -19.93 7.59
C SER A 196 -6.06 -19.48 8.45
N ASN A 197 -5.00 -20.27 8.48
CA ASN A 197 -3.75 -19.98 9.19
C ASN A 197 -2.70 -19.32 8.28
N VAL A 198 -2.99 -19.15 6.99
CA VAL A 198 -2.08 -18.52 6.01
C VAL A 198 -2.42 -17.04 5.92
N SER A 199 -1.40 -16.19 6.07
CA SER A 199 -1.56 -14.76 5.84
C SER A 199 -1.47 -14.45 4.36
N THR A 200 -2.36 -13.58 3.86
CA THR A 200 -2.39 -13.21 2.44
C THR A 200 -2.59 -11.71 2.27
N VAL A 201 -2.23 -11.21 1.09
CA VAL A 201 -2.57 -9.87 0.64
C VAL A 201 -3.44 -9.98 -0.61
N THR A 202 -4.57 -9.27 -0.63
CA THR A 202 -5.36 -9.02 -1.83
C THR A 202 -5.19 -7.57 -2.24
N VAL A 203 -4.97 -7.31 -3.53
CA VAL A 203 -4.84 -5.97 -4.08
C VAL A 203 -6.01 -5.63 -5.00
N PHE A 204 -6.46 -4.38 -4.96
CA PHE A 204 -7.56 -3.90 -5.77
C PHE A 204 -7.31 -2.45 -6.20
N ALA A 205 -7.54 -2.13 -7.47
CA ALA A 205 -7.54 -0.74 -7.92
C ALA A 205 -8.90 -0.12 -7.63
N GLY A 206 -8.98 0.75 -6.62
CA GLY A 206 -10.24 1.30 -6.12
C GLY A 206 -10.22 2.81 -5.95
N GLU A 207 -11.38 3.43 -6.14
CA GLU A 207 -11.63 4.83 -5.81
C GLU A 207 -11.71 5.08 -4.29
N ALA A 208 -12.01 6.32 -3.93
CA ALA A 208 -12.38 6.68 -2.57
C ALA A 208 -13.62 5.90 -2.08
N PRO A 209 -13.66 5.52 -0.80
CA PRO A 209 -14.85 4.94 -0.20
C PRO A 209 -16.05 5.87 -0.30
N ASN A 210 -17.19 5.33 -0.72
CA ASN A 210 -18.47 6.01 -0.69
C ASN A 210 -19.21 5.67 0.61
N GLN A 211 -19.33 6.62 1.53
CA GLN A 211 -20.06 6.40 2.77
C GLN A 211 -21.57 6.34 2.51
N SER A 212 -22.19 5.23 2.88
CA SER A 212 -23.64 5.06 2.89
C SER A 212 -24.12 5.06 4.33
N GLN A 213 -25.14 5.88 4.64
CA GLN A 213 -25.70 5.99 5.98
C GLN A 213 -27.19 5.67 5.93
N ASN A 214 -27.63 4.77 6.80
CA ASN A 214 -29.03 4.45 6.96
C ASN A 214 -29.33 4.27 8.46
N HIS A 215 -29.99 5.27 9.05
CA HIS A 215 -30.25 5.33 10.49
C HIS A 215 -31.67 4.92 10.87
N THR A 216 -32.55 4.74 9.89
CA THR A 216 -34.01 4.66 10.13
C THR A 216 -34.67 3.44 9.51
N ALA A 217 -34.03 2.76 8.55
CA ALA A 217 -34.60 1.57 7.95
C ALA A 217 -34.55 0.37 8.91
N LEU A 218 -35.67 -0.33 9.04
CA LEU A 218 -35.78 -1.55 9.85
C LEU A 218 -35.94 -2.83 9.00
N LYS A 219 -36.03 -2.68 7.67
CA LYS A 219 -36.18 -3.78 6.71
C LYS A 219 -34.95 -3.86 5.81
N ALA A 220 -34.49 -5.08 5.53
CA ALA A 220 -33.33 -5.33 4.66
C ALA A 220 -33.48 -4.68 3.28
N GLU A 221 -34.66 -4.77 2.68
CA GLU A 221 -34.97 -4.14 1.39
C GLU A 221 -34.69 -2.63 1.39
N SER A 222 -35.14 -1.92 2.43
CA SER A 222 -34.92 -0.48 2.55
C SER A 222 -33.44 -0.11 2.74
N ILE A 223 -32.65 -0.97 3.38
CA ILE A 223 -31.19 -0.79 3.49
C ILE A 223 -30.54 -0.97 2.11
N LEU A 224 -30.92 -2.02 1.37
CA LEU A 224 -30.41 -2.28 0.03
C LEU A 224 -30.77 -1.15 -0.95
N LEU A 225 -31.96 -0.57 -0.83
CA LEU A 225 -32.36 0.60 -1.62
C LEU A 225 -31.46 1.81 -1.36
N THR A 226 -31.04 2.06 -0.11
CA THR A 226 -30.07 3.13 0.18
C THR A 226 -28.73 2.89 -0.49
N LEU A 227 -28.25 1.64 -0.50
CA LEU A 227 -27.00 1.30 -1.19
C LEU A 227 -27.14 1.47 -2.71
N ALA A 228 -28.24 0.99 -3.29
CA ALA A 228 -28.53 1.11 -4.72
C ALA A 228 -28.61 2.58 -5.16
N ASP A 229 -29.31 3.42 -4.39
CA ASP A 229 -29.40 4.87 -4.62
C ASP A 229 -28.00 5.51 -4.62
N ARG A 230 -27.15 5.18 -3.64
CA ARG A 230 -25.75 5.67 -3.60
C ARG A 230 -24.89 5.19 -4.77
N MET A 231 -25.16 4.00 -5.32
CA MET A 231 -24.43 3.46 -6.49
C MET A 231 -24.93 4.03 -7.83
N SER A 232 -26.12 4.62 -7.86
CA SER A 232 -26.81 5.03 -9.10
C SER A 232 -26.32 6.33 -9.75
N ALA A 233 -25.19 6.90 -9.30
CA ALA A 233 -24.67 8.12 -9.87
C ALA A 233 -24.23 7.89 -11.34
N LEU A 234 -24.84 8.62 -12.28
CA LEU A 234 -24.55 8.54 -13.73
C LEU A 234 -23.13 8.98 -14.13
N GLY A 235 -22.30 9.40 -13.18
CA GLY A 235 -20.95 9.93 -13.40
C GLY A 235 -19.96 9.52 -12.32
N THR A 236 -19.81 8.20 -12.12
CA THR A 236 -18.65 7.58 -11.47
C THR A 236 -17.57 7.30 -12.51
#